data_AF-A0A267TBD9-F1
#
_entry.id   AF-A0A267TBD9-F1
#
_cell.length_a   1.000
_cell.length_b   1.000
_cell.length_c   1.000
_cell.angle_alpha   90.00
_cell.angle_beta   90.00
_cell.angle_gamma   90.00
#
_symmetry.space_group_name_H-M   'P 1'
#
loop_
_entity.id
_entity.type
_entity.pdbx_description
1 polymer ?
#
loop_
_entity_poly.entity_id
_entity_poly.type
_entity_poly.pdbx_seq_one_letter_code
_entity_poly.pdbx_strand_id
1 'polypeptide(L)' 'MELIINTLPKQCQKVFLMNRFEGKKAKEIADELDISHRTVETHIHKAIQALKFGLKDLFLWISLYFLF' A
#
# COMPACT_ATOMS: atom_id res chain seq x y z
N MET A 1 -1.65 -3.35 9.67
CA MET A 1 -1.04 -2.80 8.43
C MET A 1 -0.73 -3.94 7.46
N GLU A 2 0.00 -4.97 7.90
CA GLU A 2 0.34 -6.15 7.08
C GLU A 2 -0.89 -6.87 6.52
N LEU A 3 -1.95 -7.05 7.30
CA LEU A 3 -3.19 -7.69 6.85
C LEU A 3 -3.80 -7.02 5.60
N ILE A 4 -3.80 -5.70 5.54
CA ILE A 4 -4.35 -4.94 4.41
C ILE A 4 -3.42 -5.02 3.20
N ILE A 5 -2.10 -4.99 3.42
CA ILE A 5 -1.15 -5.15 2.32
C ILE A 5 -1.29 -6.56 1.72
N ASN A 6 -1.47 -7.59 2.56
CA ASN A 6 -1.62 -8.97 2.13
C ASN A 6 -2.86 -9.23 1.23
N THR A 7 -3.86 -8.33 1.23
CA THR A 7 -5.01 -8.44 0.30
C THR A 7 -4.75 -7.84 -1.08
N LEU A 8 -3.66 -7.08 -1.26
CA LEU A 8 -3.30 -6.49 -2.55
C LEU A 8 -2.73 -7.55 -3.51
N PRO A 9 -2.71 -7.31 -4.83
CA PRO A 9 -2.00 -8.18 -5.76
C PRO A 9 -0.50 -8.28 -5.41
N LYS A 10 0.12 -9.45 -5.58
CA LYS A 10 1.51 -9.72 -5.18
C LYS A 10 2.53 -8.68 -5.67
N GLN A 11 2.38 -8.19 -6.90
CA GLN A 11 3.28 -7.15 -7.43
C GLN A 11 3.17 -5.82 -6.66
N CYS A 12 1.95 -5.44 -6.28
CA CYS A 12 1.70 -4.24 -5.49
C CYS A 12 2.30 -4.37 -4.09
N GLN A 13 2.15 -5.54 -3.47
CA GLN A 13 2.77 -5.87 -2.19
C GLN A 13 4.30 -5.75 -2.27
N LYS A 14 4.91 -6.40 -3.27
CA LYS A 14 6.36 -6.40 -3.47
C LYS A 14 6.91 -4.97 -3.63
N VAL A 15 6.29 -4.17 -4.51
CA VAL A 15 6.69 -2.77 -4.72
C VAL A 15 6.57 -1.95 -3.43
N PHE A 16 5.48 -2.11 -2.68
CA PHE A 16 5.29 -1.39 -1.42
C PHE A 16 6.35 -1.79 -0.37
N LEU A 17 6.67 -3.09 -0.28
CA LEU A 17 7.67 -3.59 0.67
C LEU A 17 9.07 -3.05 0.33
N MET A 18 9.47 -3.12 -0.93
CA MET A 18 10.75 -2.59 -1.41
C MET A 18 10.88 -1.08 -1.14
N ASN A 19 9.81 -0.31 -1.37
CA ASN A 19 9.86 1.13 -1.10
C ASN A 19 9.88 1.46 0.41
N ARG A 20 9.04 0.77 1.21
CA ARG A 20 8.79 1.17 2.60
C ARG A 20 9.77 0.56 3.60
N PHE A 21 10.15 -0.70 3.41
CA PHE A 21 10.99 -1.44 4.34
C PHE A 21 12.44 -1.56 3.86
N GLU A 22 12.66 -1.73 2.56
CA GLU A 22 14.02 -1.75 2.00
C GLU A 22 14.54 -0.34 1.66
N GLY A 23 13.67 0.68 1.67
CA GLY A 23 14.06 2.07 1.41
C GLY A 23 14.41 2.39 -0.05
N LYS A 24 14.10 1.48 -0.98
CA LYS A 24 14.40 1.67 -2.41
C LYS A 24 13.55 2.79 -3.02
N LYS A 25 14.16 3.59 -3.88
CA LYS A 25 13.49 4.62 -4.67
C LYS A 25 12.72 3.98 -5.82
N ALA A 26 11.68 4.67 -6.29
CA ALA A 26 10.82 4.16 -7.35
C ALA A 26 11.59 3.81 -8.66
N LYS A 27 12.66 4.55 -8.97
CA LYS A 27 13.56 4.23 -10.09
C LYS A 27 14.30 2.89 -9.90
N GLU A 28 14.87 2.66 -8.72
CA GLU A 28 15.60 1.41 -8.42
C GLU A 28 14.66 0.20 -8.48
N ILE A 29 13.43 0.36 -8.01
CA ILE A 29 12.38 -0.66 -8.09
C ILE A 29 11.95 -0.91 -9.55
N ALA A 30 11.82 0.15 -10.34
CA ALA A 30 11.48 0.06 -11.75
C ALA A 30 12.53 -0.73 -12.54
N ASP A 31 13.81 -0.41 -12.31
CA ASP A 31 14.94 -1.08 -12.93
C ASP A 31 15.03 -2.56 -12.48
N GLU A 32 14.82 -2.85 -11.19
CA GLU A 32 14.90 -4.22 -10.64
C GLU A 32 13.74 -5.13 -11.07
N LEU A 33 12.54 -4.56 -11.28
CA LEU A 33 11.34 -5.32 -11.65
C LEU A 33 11.04 -5.27 -13.15
N ASP A 34 11.86 -4.58 -13.94
CA ASP A 34 11.68 -4.35 -15.38
C ASP A 34 10.28 -3.80 -15.72
N ILE A 35 9.87 -2.76 -14.99
CA ILE A 35 8.59 -2.07 -15.19
C ILE A 35 8.81 -0.56 -15.21
N SER A 36 7.85 0.19 -15.77
CA SER A 36 7.98 1.65 -15.81
C SER A 36 7.96 2.28 -14.41
N HIS A 37 8.69 3.39 -14.23
CA HIS A 37 8.62 4.22 -13.01
C HIS A 37 7.18 4.58 -12.64
N ARG A 38 6.33 4.85 -13.64
CA ARG A 38 4.92 5.17 -13.46
C ARG A 38 4.12 3.98 -12.90
N THR A 39 4.47 2.76 -13.31
CA THR A 39 3.87 1.53 -12.80
C THR A 39 4.19 1.36 -11.30
N VAL A 40 5.45 1.64 -10.91
CA VAL A 40 5.88 1.62 -9.50
C VAL A 40 5.10 2.64 -8.67
N GLU A 41 5.02 3.89 -9.12
CA GLU A 41 4.22 4.94 -8.44
C GLU A 41 2.76 4.51 -8.28
N THR A 42 2.18 3.90 -9.32
CA THR A 42 0.79 3.44 -9.29
C THR A 42 0.58 2.34 -8.25
N HIS A 43 1.52 1.39 -8.14
CA HIS A 43 1.48 0.36 -7.09
C HIS A 43 1.60 0.96 -5.69
N ILE A 44 2.54 1.87 -5.46
CA ILE A 44 2.69 2.57 -4.17
C ILE A 44 1.40 3.31 -3.81
N HIS A 45 0.84 4.05 -4.77
CA HIS A 45 -0.39 4.80 -4.58
C HIS A 45 -1.57 3.91 -4.22
N LYS A 46 -1.75 2.79 -4.94
CA LYS A 46 -2.80 1.79 -4.65
C LYS A 46 -2.64 1.20 -3.25
N ALA A 47 -1.42 0.86 -2.84
CA ALA A 47 -1.17 0.34 -1.50
C ALA A 47 -1.54 1.36 -0.40
N ILE A 48 -1.16 2.63 -0.57
CA ILE A 48 -1.50 3.71 0.37
C ILE A 48 -3.03 3.92 0.43
N GLN A 49 -3.72 3.90 -0.70
CA GLN A 49 -5.19 4.02 -0.71
C GLN A 49 -5.86 2.88 0.05
N ALA A 50 -5.42 1.63 -0.15
CA ALA A 50 -5.97 0.49 0.58
C ALA A 50 -5.77 0.63 2.10
N LEU A 51 -4.59 1.09 2.54
CA LEU A 51 -4.33 1.37 3.94
C LEU A 51 -5.25 2.47 4.50
N LYS A 52 -5.43 3.56 3.76
CA LYS A 52 -6.34 4.65 4.16
C LYS A 52 -7.79 4.17 4.29
N PHE A 53 -8.25 3.34 3.36
CA PHE A 53 -9.59 2.79 3.38
C PHE A 53 -9.83 1.94 4.64
N GLY A 54 -8.93 0.99 4.94
CA GLY A 54 -9.05 0.16 6.13
C GLY A 54 -9.01 0.96 7.45
N LEU A 55 -8.23 2.05 7.50
CA LEU A 55 -8.22 2.95 8.66
C LEU A 55 -9.52 3.76 8.80
N LYS A 56 -10.10 4.22 7.68
CA LYS A 56 -11.37 4.95 7.67
C LYS A 56 -12.51 4.05 8.14
N ASP A 57 -12.56 2.81 7.66
CA ASP A 57 -13.54 1.84 8.12
C ASP A 57 -13.43 1.64 9.63
N LEU A 58 -12.23 1.39 10.15
CA LEU A 58 -12.04 1.25 11.59
C LEU A 58 -12.52 2.48 12.38
N PHE A 59 -12.22 3.69 11.89
CA PHE A 59 -12.68 4.93 12.52
C PHE A 59 -14.21 5.04 12.56
N LEU A 60 -14.90 4.67 11.48
CA LEU A 60 -16.36 4.68 11.44
C LEU A 60 -16.95 3.71 12.47
N TRP A 61 -16.39 2.50 12.57
CA TRP A 61 -16.86 1.49 13.51
C TRP A 61 -16.64 1.91 14.96
N ILE A 62 -15.48 2.49 15.26
CA ILE A 62 -15.19 3.08 16.57
C ILE A 62 -16.18 4.21 16.87
N SER A 63 -16.41 5.11 15.91
CA SER A 63 -17.34 6.22 16.11
C SER A 63 -18.78 5.76 16.39
N LEU A 64 -19.22 4.69 15.72
CA LEU A 64 -20.54 4.08 15.95
C LEU A 64 -20.62 3.40 17.31
N TYR A 65 -19.56 2.72 17.74
CA TYR A 65 -19.49 2.10 19.07
C TYR A 65 -19.59 3.11 20.20
N PHE A 66 -19.04 4.32 20.04
CA PHE A 66 -19.16 5.40 21.04
C PHE A 66 -20.47 6.17 20.98
N LEU A 67 -21.25 6.01 19.91
CA LEU A 67 -22.54 6.69 19.70
C LEU A 67 -23.72 5.86 20.24
N PHE A 68 -23.47 4.60 20.61
CA PHE A 68 -24.40 3.65 21.23
C PHE A 68 -23.91 3.26 22.63
#